data_AF-A0A2M9WE76-F1
#
_entry.id   AF-A0A2M9WE76-F1
#
_cell.length_a   1.000
_cell.length_b   1.000
_cell.length_c   1.000
_cell.angle_alpha   90.00
_cell.angle_beta   90.00
_cell.angle_gamma   90.00
#
_symmetry.space_group_name_H-M   'P 1'
#
loop_
_entity.id
_entity.type
_entity.pdbx_description
1 polymer ?
#
loop_
_entity_poly.entity_id
_entity_poly.type
_entity_poly.pdbx_seq_one_letter_code
_entity_poly.pdbx_strand_id
1 'polypeptide(L)'
;MTQGDSEILGSLSPRLSGEEGACHWIHPTRYGFLIRLSASSDAIAILRGAGLSDDFCHVVTFLAYKRQASMIHFDADADILEGFSVHNW
;
A
#
# COMPACT_ATOMS: atom_id res chain seq x y z
N MET A 1 -6.08 -4.92 -4.06
CA MET A 1 -4.91 -5.47 -3.35
C MET A 1 -5.13 -6.96 -3.23
N THR A 2 -4.16 -7.79 -3.61
CA THR A 2 -4.25 -9.25 -3.47
C THR A 2 -3.83 -9.69 -2.06
N GLN A 3 -4.09 -10.95 -1.69
CA GLN A 3 -3.57 -11.54 -0.45
C GLN A 3 -2.04 -11.42 -0.37
N GLY A 4 -1.33 -11.72 -1.48
CA GLY A 4 0.12 -11.61 -1.53
C GLY A 4 0.61 -10.17 -1.33
N ASP A 5 -0.11 -9.18 -1.86
CA ASP A 5 0.20 -7.77 -1.61
C ASP A 5 0.11 -7.43 -0.12
N SER A 6 -0.96 -7.89 0.55
CA SER A 6 -1.17 -7.70 1.99
C SER A 6 -0.02 -8.28 2.81
N GLU A 7 0.43 -9.49 2.47
CA GLU A 7 1.58 -10.14 3.13
C GLU A 7 2.88 -9.36 2.94
N ILE A 8 3.16 -8.89 1.72
CA ILE A 8 4.35 -8.09 1.43
C ILE A 8 4.30 -6.76 2.20
N LEU A 9 3.18 -6.04 2.16
CA LEU A 9 3.02 -4.80 2.93
C LEU A 9 3.18 -5.02 4.43
N GLY A 10 2.67 -6.14 4.94
CA GLY A 10 2.90 -6.58 6.32
C GLY A 10 4.38 -6.77 6.65
N SER A 11 5.16 -7.34 5.74
CA SER A 11 6.61 -7.52 5.91
C SER A 11 7.42 -6.22 5.82
N LEU A 12 6.97 -5.25 5.01
CA LEU A 12 7.62 -3.95 4.86
C LEU A 12 7.31 -3.01 6.04
N SER A 13 6.15 -3.20 6.67
CA SER A 13 5.68 -2.35 7.74
C SER A 13 6.42 -2.58 9.06
N PRO A 14 6.65 -1.54 9.88
CA PRO A 14 7.10 -1.72 11.25
C PRO A 14 6.09 -2.54 12.05
N ARG A 15 6.56 -3.54 12.80
CA ARG A 15 5.68 -4.32 13.66
C ARG A 15 5.40 -3.58 14.96
N LEU A 16 4.19 -3.76 15.48
CA LEU A 16 3.81 -3.22 16.80
C LEU A 16 4.69 -3.79 17.94
N SER A 17 5.36 -4.94 17.72
CA SER A 17 6.32 -5.54 18.65
C SER A 17 7.66 -4.80 18.77
N GLY A 18 7.87 -3.72 18.02
CA GLY A 18 9.11 -2.94 18.06
C GLY A 18 10.22 -3.47 17.14
N GLU A 19 9.93 -4.45 16.28
CA GLU A 19 10.84 -4.85 15.21
C GLU A 19 10.88 -3.79 14.10
N GLU A 20 12.08 -3.48 13.60
CA GLU A 20 12.27 -2.55 12.49
C GLU A 20 11.69 -3.14 11.20
N GLY A 21 10.70 -2.45 10.63
CA GLY A 21 10.23 -2.68 9.27
C GLY A 21 11.07 -1.88 8.27
N ALA A 22 11.16 -2.35 7.03
CA ALA A 22 11.94 -1.68 5.98
C ALA A 22 11.37 -0.32 5.57
N CYS A 23 10.08 -0.07 5.83
CA CYS A 23 9.37 1.13 5.39
C CYS A 23 8.54 1.76 6.52
N HIS A 24 9.11 2.72 7.26
CA HIS A 24 8.40 3.49 8.29
C HIS A 24 7.24 4.37 7.77
N TRP A 25 6.91 4.28 6.48
CA TRP A 25 5.84 5.02 5.81
C TRP A 25 4.70 4.13 5.34
N ILE A 26 4.74 2.84 5.64
CA ILE A 26 3.66 1.87 5.48
C ILE A 26 3.27 1.41 6.88
N HIS A 27 2.00 1.59 7.24
CA HIS A 27 1.49 1.30 8.58
C HIS A 27 0.29 0.36 8.50
N PRO A 28 0.32 -0.80 9.16
CA PRO A 28 -0.81 -1.70 9.20
C PRO A 28 -1.89 -1.07 10.09
N THR A 29 -3.12 -1.19 9.65
CA THR A 29 -4.32 -0.89 10.45
C THR A 29 -4.97 -2.22 10.82
N ARG A 30 -6.14 -2.16 11.48
CA ARG A 30 -6.87 -3.39 11.83
C ARG A 30 -7.35 -4.16 10.61
N TYR A 31 -7.65 -3.46 9.52
CA TYR A 31 -8.30 -4.01 8.32
C TYR A 31 -7.58 -3.61 7.02
N GLY A 32 -6.32 -3.17 7.09
CA GLY A 32 -5.55 -2.81 5.91
C GLY A 32 -4.29 -2.01 6.21
N PHE A 33 -4.00 -1.00 5.39
CA PHE A 33 -2.72 -0.27 5.41
C PHE A 33 -2.87 1.21 5.10
N LEU A 34 -2.24 2.04 5.92
CA LEU A 34 -2.00 3.45 5.63
C LEU A 34 -0.63 3.62 4.99
N ILE A 35 -0.58 4.23 3.80
CA ILE A 35 0.64 4.43 3.02
C ILE A 35 0.88 5.93 2.83
N ARG A 36 1.99 6.43 3.39
CA ARG A 36 2.43 7.82 3.27
C ARG A 36 3.37 7.99 2.08
N LEU A 37 2.82 8.18 0.89
CA LEU A 37 3.60 8.35 -0.34
C LEU A 37 4.56 9.53 -0.28
N SER A 38 4.22 10.60 0.43
CA SER A 38 5.10 11.77 0.56
C SER A 38 6.35 11.53 1.41
N ALA A 39 6.47 10.39 2.10
CA ALA A 39 7.62 10.07 2.93
C ALA A 39 8.77 9.42 2.14
N SER A 40 8.57 9.07 0.87
CA SER A 40 9.61 8.55 -0.02
C SER A 40 9.40 9.05 -1.45
N SER A 41 10.43 9.67 -2.04
CA SER A 41 10.41 10.11 -3.45
C SER A 41 10.21 8.95 -4.42
N ASP A 42 10.58 7.73 -4.00
CA ASP A 42 10.62 6.54 -4.83
C ASP A 42 9.61 5.48 -4.37
N ALA A 43 8.56 5.89 -3.63
CA ALA A 43 7.57 4.99 -3.02
C ALA A 43 7.05 3.92 -4.01
N ILE A 44 6.68 4.31 -5.23
CA ILE A 44 6.14 3.38 -6.23
C ILE A 44 7.22 2.40 -6.73
N ALA A 45 8.45 2.87 -6.92
CA ALA A 45 9.56 2.00 -7.34
C ALA A 45 9.92 0.99 -6.24
N ILE A 46 9.88 1.41 -4.97
CA ILE A 46 10.08 0.54 -3.81
C ILE A 46 8.99 -0.54 -3.75
N LEU A 47 7.71 -0.16 -3.90
CA LEU A 47 6.60 -1.12 -3.89
C LEU A 47 6.74 -2.15 -5.02
N ARG A 48 7.03 -1.70 -6.24
CA ARG A 48 7.24 -2.62 -7.37
C ARG A 48 8.47 -3.52 -7.16
N GLY A 49 9.56 -2.97 -6.65
CA GLY A 49 10.78 -3.72 -6.33
C GLY A 49 10.59 -4.75 -5.22
N ALA A 50 9.66 -4.51 -4.29
CA ALA A 50 9.28 -5.45 -3.23
C ALA A 50 8.37 -6.59 -3.73
N GLY A 51 7.93 -6.56 -4.99
CA GLY A 51 7.12 -7.61 -5.59
C GLY A 51 5.60 -7.41 -5.46
N LEU A 52 5.14 -6.20 -5.14
CA LEU A 52 3.71 -5.88 -5.17
C LEU A 52 3.15 -6.05 -6.59
N SER A 53 1.91 -6.52 -6.67
CA SER A 53 1.22 -6.76 -7.92
C SER A 53 1.12 -5.50 -8.78
N ASP A 54 1.08 -5.69 -10.11
CA ASP A 54 0.89 -4.58 -11.05
C ASP A 54 -0.43 -3.87 -10.82
N ASP A 55 -1.49 -4.58 -10.43
CA ASP A 55 -2.79 -4.00 -10.08
C ASP A 55 -2.67 -3.06 -8.88
N PHE A 56 -1.99 -3.48 -7.81
CA PHE A 56 -1.77 -2.63 -6.64
C PHE A 56 -0.91 -1.41 -7.00
N CYS A 57 0.20 -1.64 -7.69
CA CYS A 57 1.08 -0.56 -8.16
C CYS A 57 0.35 0.44 -9.06
N HIS A 58 -0.57 -0.03 -9.92
CA HIS A 58 -1.36 0.82 -10.80
C HIS A 58 -2.33 1.72 -9.99
N VAL A 59 -3.05 1.16 -9.02
CA VAL A 59 -3.94 1.96 -8.14
C VAL A 59 -3.14 3.03 -7.40
N VAL A 60 -2.02 2.65 -6.77
CA VAL A 60 -1.17 3.60 -6.04
C VAL A 60 -0.64 4.70 -6.96
N THR A 61 -0.17 4.33 -8.16
CA THR A 61 0.32 5.28 -9.17
C THR A 61 -0.77 6.26 -9.60
N PHE A 62 -1.98 5.77 -9.85
CA PHE A 62 -3.11 6.62 -10.20
C PHE A 62 -3.46 7.61 -9.08
N LEU A 63 -3.57 7.13 -7.85
CA LEU A 63 -3.89 7.98 -6.70
C LEU A 63 -2.79 9.01 -6.44
N ALA A 64 -1.52 8.62 -6.56
CA ALA A 64 -0.37 9.51 -6.40
C ALA A 64 -0.36 10.64 -7.43
N TYR A 65 -0.44 10.31 -8.73
CA TYR A 65 -0.18 11.29 -9.78
C TYR A 65 -1.43 11.94 -10.35
N LYS A 66 -2.55 11.21 -10.46
CA LYS A 66 -3.80 11.75 -11.01
C LYS A 66 -4.67 12.39 -9.95
N ARG A 67 -4.60 11.90 -8.71
CA ARG A 67 -5.35 12.46 -7.58
C ARG A 67 -4.49 13.28 -6.62
N GLN A 68 -3.17 13.33 -6.82
CA GLN A 68 -2.23 14.08 -5.98
C GLN A 68 -2.32 13.66 -4.50
N ALA A 69 -2.64 12.39 -4.25
CA ALA A 69 -2.74 11.86 -2.90
C ALA A 69 -1.34 11.73 -2.31
N SER A 70 -1.10 12.39 -1.18
CA SER A 70 0.13 12.26 -0.39
C SER A 70 0.09 11.10 0.60
N MET A 71 -1.12 10.62 0.92
CA MET A 71 -1.39 9.51 1.82
C MET A 71 -2.63 8.76 1.37
N ILE A 72 -2.60 7.43 1.42
CA ILE A 72 -3.69 6.55 0.99
C ILE A 72 -3.97 5.53 2.10
N HIS A 73 -5.24 5.30 2.43
CA HIS A 73 -5.65 4.20 3.27
C HIS A 73 -6.33 3.14 2.40
N PHE A 74 -5.77 1.93 2.37
CA PHE A 74 -6.43 0.75 1.85
C PHE A 74 -7.07 0.03 3.03
N ASP A 75 -8.37 -0.21 2.96
CA ASP A 75 -9.14 -0.86 4.01
C ASP A 75 -10.06 -1.90 3.36
N ALA A 76 -10.17 -3.08 3.98
CA ALA A 76 -11.01 -4.16 3.48
C ALA A 76 -12.51 -3.82 3.50
N ASP A 77 -12.92 -2.90 4.38
CA ASP A 77 -14.31 -2.45 4.53
C ASP A 77 -14.57 -1.07 3.87
N ALA A 78 -13.59 -0.52 3.14
CA ALA A 78 -13.77 0.73 2.41
C ALA A 78 -14.57 0.55 1.10
N ASP A 79 -15.08 1.68 0.60
CA ASP A 79 -15.73 1.73 -0.71
C ASP A 79 -14.77 1.30 -1.83
N ILE A 80 -15.33 0.62 -2.83
CA ILE A 80 -14.60 0.17 -4.01
C ILE A 80 -14.29 1.38 -4.91
N LEU A 81 -13.02 1.53 -5.27
CA LEU A 81 -12.62 2.49 -6.30
C LEU A 81 -12.93 1.92 -7.68
N GLU A 82 -13.97 2.45 -8.33
CA GLU A 82 -14.36 2.03 -9.68
C GLU A 82 -13.22 2.17 -10.71
N GLY A 83 -13.19 1.26 -11.68
CA GLY A 83 -12.19 1.25 -12.75
C GLY A 83 -10.89 0.52 -12.40
N PHE A 84 -10.81 -0.11 -11.23
CA PHE A 84 -9.67 -0.94 -10.81
C PHE A 84 -10.11 -2.36 -10.44
N SER A 85 -9.17 -3.30 -10.53
CA SER A 85 -9.39 -4.69 -10.14
C SER A 85 -9.69 -4.79 -8.64
N VAL A 86 -10.76 -5.52 -8.31
CA VAL A 86 -11.11 -5.88 -6.93
C VAL A 86 -10.70 -7.32 -6.70
N HIS A 87 -10.08 -7.55 -5.56
CA HIS A 87 -9.51 -8.84 -5.17
C HIS A 87 -10.00 -9.17 -3.77
N ASN A 88 -10.21 -10.45 -3.48
CA ASN A 88 -10.47 -10.92 -2.12
C ASN A 88 -9.11 -11.21 -1.46
N TRP A 89 -8.84 -10.53 -0.36
CA TRP A 89 -7.63 -10.62 0.44
C TRP A 89 -8.02 -10.50 1.91
#